data_AF-A0A8X6HEL4-F1
#
_entry.id   AF-A0A8X6HEL4-F1
#
_cell.length_a   1.000
_cell.length_b   1.000
_cell.length_c   1.000
_cell.angle_alpha   90.00
_cell.angle_beta   90.00
_cell.angle_gamma   90.00
#
_symmetry.space_group_name_H-M   'P 1'
#
loop_
_entity.id
_entity.type
_entity.pdbx_description
1 polymer ?
#
loop_
_entity_poly.entity_id
_entity_poly.type
_entity_poly.pdbx_seq_one_letter_code
_entity_poly.pdbx_strand_id
1 'polypeptide(L)'
;YQFFLQVKQDIYQGRLPLTYDLAAELFAYAIQSELGDYDPRRHLPGYAAEFNFVSNQTKDLESKAMEIHKGLCGTVPAVAEINFLDRIKWLDMYGIDLHPVLGEDSIEYFLGLTPSGILVLRNKTKVGNYFWPRITKVYYKRKYFMIRAKDKTNEQNTYGFELPSKRACKHLWKCCVEHRAFFKLTQIREVPGQSGKIVGLENKFYGSRLDKNSQSMNMSARLRTPPTFVRAPSRRFHKRIGQPDGAD
;
A
#
# COMPACT_ATOMS: atom_id res chain seq x y z
N TYR A 1 3.40 -5.70 -13.07
CA TYR A 1 3.70 -4.31 -13.46
C TYR A 1 3.02 -3.21 -12.66
N GLN A 2 1.71 -2.91 -12.78
CA GLN A 2 1.14 -1.71 -12.11
C GLN A 2 1.28 -1.72 -10.57
N PHE A 3 1.10 -2.88 -9.93
CA PHE A 3 1.39 -3.05 -8.50
C PHE A 3 2.86 -2.77 -8.16
N PHE A 4 3.79 -3.23 -9.00
CA PHE A 4 5.23 -2.98 -8.82
C PHE A 4 5.54 -1.48 -8.87
N LEU A 5 4.94 -0.74 -9.81
CA LEU A 5 5.11 0.71 -9.89
C LEU A 5 4.54 1.43 -8.67
N GLN A 6 3.33 1.06 -8.24
CA GLN A 6 2.69 1.64 -7.06
C GLN A 6 3.54 1.44 -5.81
N VAL A 7 4.05 0.22 -5.60
CA VAL A 7 4.87 -0.10 -4.42
C VAL A 7 6.22 0.62 -4.48
N LYS A 8 6.86 0.74 -5.65
CA LYS A 8 8.06 1.59 -5.82
C LYS A 8 7.79 3.03 -5.36
N GLN A 9 6.65 3.59 -5.74
CA GLN A 9 6.25 4.92 -5.31
C GLN A 9 6.01 5.01 -3.80
N ASP A 10 5.40 3.99 -3.20
CA ASP A 10 5.14 3.93 -1.76
C ASP A 10 6.44 3.89 -0.94
N ILE A 11 7.43 3.12 -1.40
CA ILE A 11 8.77 3.09 -0.81
C ILE A 11 9.45 4.46 -0.91
N TYR A 12 9.45 5.06 -2.10
CA TYR A 12 10.10 6.36 -2.32
C TYR A 12 9.50 7.47 -1.43
N GLN A 13 8.19 7.46 -1.23
CA GLN A 13 7.48 8.40 -0.36
C GLN A 13 7.61 8.07 1.14
N GLY A 14 8.27 6.96 1.49
CA GLY A 14 8.46 6.53 2.88
C GLY A 14 7.20 6.01 3.56
N ARG A 15 6.19 5.56 2.79
CA ARG A 15 4.98 4.90 3.30
C ARG A 15 5.23 3.45 3.72
N LEU A 16 6.23 2.81 3.10
CA LEU A 16 6.67 1.45 3.42
C LEU A 16 8.07 1.51 4.03
N PRO A 17 8.20 1.41 5.37
CA PRO A 17 9.50 1.32 6.01
C PRO A 17 10.15 -0.02 5.64
N LEU A 18 11.40 0.04 5.20
CA LEU A 18 12.20 -1.13 4.81
C LEU A 18 13.41 -1.25 5.73
N THR A 19 13.81 -2.49 6.01
CA THR A 19 15.15 -2.76 6.54
C THR A 19 16.19 -2.54 5.43
N TYR A 20 17.44 -2.30 5.82
CA TYR A 20 18.53 -2.07 4.87
C TYR A 20 18.69 -3.23 3.87
N ASP A 21 18.72 -4.47 4.36
CA ASP A 21 18.91 -5.65 3.50
C ASP A 21 17.75 -5.86 2.53
N LEU A 22 16.51 -5.69 3.01
CA LEU A 22 15.33 -5.81 2.16
C LEU A 22 15.31 -4.70 1.10
N ALA A 23 15.67 -3.47 1.46
CA ALA A 23 15.77 -2.37 0.50
C ALA A 23 16.80 -2.68 -0.60
N ALA A 24 17.98 -3.19 -0.25
CA ALA A 24 19.01 -3.55 -1.23
C ALA A 24 18.52 -4.63 -2.20
N GLU A 25 17.85 -5.66 -1.68
CA GLU A 25 17.28 -6.75 -2.47
C GLU A 25 16.18 -6.25 -3.43
N LEU A 26 15.25 -5.44 -2.92
CA LEU A 26 14.18 -4.86 -3.73
C LEU A 26 14.73 -3.93 -4.82
N PHE A 27 15.79 -3.17 -4.53
CA PHE A 27 16.39 -2.29 -5.53
C PHE A 27 17.09 -3.10 -6.60
N ALA A 28 17.75 -4.21 -6.26
CA ALA A 28 18.35 -5.11 -7.23
C ALA A 28 17.30 -5.68 -8.21
N TYR A 29 16.13 -6.11 -7.72
CA TYR A 29 15.02 -6.53 -8.58
C TYR A 29 14.50 -5.38 -9.45
N ALA A 30 14.40 -4.17 -8.89
CA ALA A 30 13.96 -3.01 -9.66
C ALA A 30 14.97 -2.65 -10.76
N ILE A 31 16.27 -2.74 -10.50
CA ILE A 31 17.33 -2.53 -11.48
C ILE A 31 17.25 -3.59 -12.58
N GLN A 32 17.16 -4.88 -12.21
CA GLN A 32 17.04 -6.00 -13.17
C GLN A 32 15.83 -5.81 -14.09
N SER A 33 14.70 -5.35 -13.55
CA SER A 33 13.48 -5.07 -14.33
C SER A 33 13.67 -3.95 -15.36
N GLU A 34 14.50 -2.95 -15.04
CA GLU A 34 14.70 -1.74 -15.86
C GLU A 34 15.86 -1.86 -16.85
N LEU A 35 16.96 -2.50 -16.45
CA LEU A 35 18.21 -2.58 -17.22
C LEU A 35 18.42 -3.96 -17.86
N GLY A 36 17.76 -5.00 -17.36
CA GLY A 36 18.06 -6.38 -17.71
C GLY A 36 19.38 -6.84 -17.08
N ASP A 37 19.96 -7.89 -17.65
CA ASP A 37 21.15 -8.54 -17.10
C ASP A 37 22.35 -7.62 -16.95
N TYR A 38 23.13 -7.85 -15.91
CA TYR A 38 24.34 -7.10 -15.66
C TYR A 38 25.40 -7.33 -16.75
N ASP A 39 25.71 -6.27 -17.51
CA ASP A 39 26.86 -6.18 -18.43
C ASP A 39 27.93 -5.21 -17.89
N PRO A 40 29.17 -5.67 -17.58
CA PRO A 40 30.28 -4.83 -17.14
C PRO A 40 30.64 -3.67 -18.08
N ARG A 41 30.37 -3.81 -19.39
CA ARG A 41 30.67 -2.78 -20.40
C ARG A 41 29.67 -1.63 -20.37
N ARG A 42 28.43 -1.91 -19.96
CA ARG A 42 27.32 -0.94 -19.92
C ARG A 42 27.09 -0.39 -18.52
N HIS A 43 27.34 -1.20 -17.50
CA HIS A 43 27.09 -0.88 -16.10
C HIS A 43 28.37 -0.40 -15.40
N LEU A 44 28.73 0.84 -15.68
CA LEU A 44 29.82 1.55 -15.02
C LEU A 44 29.56 1.68 -13.50
N PRO A 45 30.60 1.84 -12.67
CA PRO A 45 30.43 2.06 -11.24
C PRO A 45 29.40 3.17 -10.92
N GLY A 46 28.51 2.87 -9.97
CA GLY A 46 27.45 3.78 -9.55
C GLY A 46 26.30 3.94 -10.54
N TYR A 47 26.06 2.99 -11.45
CA TYR A 47 24.90 3.03 -12.35
C TYR A 47 23.56 2.99 -11.61
N ALA A 48 23.51 2.38 -10.40
CA ALA A 48 22.32 2.40 -9.55
C ALA A 48 21.95 3.80 -9.04
N ALA A 49 22.90 4.74 -8.99
CA ALA A 49 22.67 6.12 -8.56
C ALA A 49 21.80 6.93 -9.53
N GLU A 50 21.61 6.45 -10.76
CA GLU A 50 20.70 7.04 -11.75
C GLU A 50 19.22 6.86 -11.34
N PHE A 51 18.95 5.98 -10.37
CA PHE A 51 17.62 5.69 -9.87
C PHE A 51 17.45 6.19 -8.43
N ASN A 52 16.31 6.81 -8.18
CA ASN A 52 15.89 7.22 -6.84
C ASN A 52 14.88 6.21 -6.29
N PHE A 53 15.36 5.26 -5.50
CA PHE A 53 14.53 4.22 -4.91
C PHE A 53 13.96 4.62 -3.54
N VAL A 54 14.76 5.32 -2.72
CA VAL A 54 14.35 5.89 -1.42
C VAL A 54 14.85 7.33 -1.29
N SER A 55 14.19 8.12 -0.45
CA SER A 55 14.51 9.54 -0.25
C SER A 55 15.88 9.78 0.42
N ASN A 56 16.33 8.84 1.25
CA ASN A 56 17.62 8.87 1.97
C ASN A 56 18.60 7.81 1.45
N GLN A 57 18.65 7.61 0.14
CA GLN A 57 19.47 6.57 -0.48
C GLN A 57 20.98 6.85 -0.30
N THR A 58 21.70 5.88 0.26
CA THR A 58 23.13 5.95 0.53
C THR A 58 23.95 5.22 -0.55
N LYS A 59 25.24 5.57 -0.68
CA LYS A 59 26.16 4.87 -1.59
C LYS A 59 26.33 3.40 -1.21
N ASP A 60 26.30 3.07 0.08
CA ASP A 60 26.42 1.68 0.53
C ASP A 60 25.23 0.84 0.08
N LEU A 61 24.02 1.39 0.17
CA LEU A 61 22.80 0.73 -0.28
C LEU A 61 22.82 0.51 -1.79
N GLU A 62 23.31 1.48 -2.56
CA GLU A 62 23.53 1.36 -4.00
C GLU A 62 24.54 0.27 -4.33
N SER A 63 25.69 0.26 -3.65
CA SER A 63 26.73 -0.76 -3.82
C SER A 63 26.19 -2.16 -3.53
N LYS A 64 25.43 -2.31 -2.44
CA LYS A 64 24.83 -3.60 -2.07
C LYS A 64 23.80 -4.06 -3.10
N ALA A 65 22.93 -3.16 -3.58
CA ALA A 65 21.96 -3.47 -4.62
C ALA A 65 22.62 -3.87 -5.95
N MET A 66 23.69 -3.17 -6.35
CA MET A 66 24.48 -3.51 -7.55
C MET A 66 25.15 -4.88 -7.41
N GLU A 67 25.63 -5.24 -6.21
CA GLU A 67 26.23 -6.56 -5.97
C GLU A 67 25.19 -7.68 -6.12
N ILE A 68 23.99 -7.50 -5.56
CA ILE A 68 22.89 -8.45 -5.72
C ILE A 68 22.45 -8.54 -7.18
N HIS A 69 22.39 -7.41 -7.90
CA HIS A 69 22.00 -7.36 -9.32
C HIS A 69 22.87 -8.25 -10.22
N LYS A 70 24.19 -8.35 -9.95
CA LYS A 70 25.09 -9.25 -10.68
C LYS A 70 24.68 -10.73 -10.59
N GLY A 71 24.02 -11.11 -9.49
CA GLY A 71 23.52 -12.48 -9.27
C GLY A 71 22.15 -12.75 -9.91
N LEU A 72 21.50 -11.75 -10.52
CA LEU A 72 20.15 -11.89 -11.10
C LEU A 72 20.16 -12.16 -12.62
N CYS A 73 21.34 -12.34 -13.23
CA CYS A 73 21.48 -12.61 -14.66
C CYS A 73 20.60 -13.79 -15.13
N GLY A 74 19.92 -13.61 -16.27
CA GLY A 74 18.94 -14.56 -16.80
C GLY A 74 17.51 -14.34 -16.28
N THR A 75 17.32 -13.45 -15.30
CA THR A 75 15.98 -13.12 -14.81
C THR A 75 15.30 -12.11 -15.73
N VAL A 76 14.24 -12.54 -16.42
CA VAL A 76 13.45 -11.63 -17.26
C VAL A 76 12.72 -10.57 -16.42
N PRO A 77 12.45 -9.35 -16.95
CA PRO A 77 11.85 -8.27 -16.18
C PRO A 77 10.56 -8.62 -15.46
N ALA A 78 9.68 -9.42 -16.08
CA ALA A 78 8.44 -9.85 -15.46
C ALA A 78 8.65 -10.70 -14.20
N VAL A 79 9.68 -11.55 -14.18
CA VAL A 79 10.02 -12.40 -13.02
C VAL A 79 10.65 -11.54 -11.93
N ALA A 80 11.52 -10.60 -12.28
CA ALA A 80 12.08 -9.64 -11.32
C ALA A 80 10.98 -8.81 -10.62
N GLU A 81 9.99 -8.32 -11.37
CA GLU A 81 8.83 -7.62 -10.81
C GLU A 81 8.01 -8.49 -9.85
N ILE A 82 7.81 -9.78 -10.17
CA ILE A 82 7.07 -10.71 -9.32
C ILE A 82 7.86 -11.00 -8.04
N ASN A 83 9.16 -11.27 -8.15
CA ASN A 83 10.01 -11.53 -7.00
C ASN A 83 10.05 -10.31 -6.07
N PHE A 84 10.13 -9.10 -6.62
CA PHE A 84 9.98 -7.87 -5.85
C PHE A 84 8.68 -7.85 -5.03
N LEU A 85 7.54 -8.15 -5.68
CA LEU A 85 6.23 -8.15 -5.03
C LEU A 85 6.08 -9.28 -3.99
N ASP A 86 6.73 -10.42 -4.23
CA ASP A 86 6.68 -11.56 -3.31
C ASP A 86 7.42 -11.29 -2.00
N ARG A 87 8.49 -10.49 -2.06
CA ARG A 87 9.24 -10.07 -0.87
C ARG A 87 8.50 -9.01 -0.08
N ILE A 88 7.89 -8.03 -0.74
CA ILE A 88 7.27 -6.87 -0.07
C ILE A 88 5.90 -7.16 0.55
N LYS A 89 5.16 -8.16 0.05
CA LYS A 89 3.79 -8.46 0.50
C LYS A 89 3.69 -8.83 1.99
N TRP A 90 4.80 -9.21 2.60
CA TRP A 90 4.89 -9.62 4.00
C TRP A 90 5.12 -8.46 4.96
N LEU A 91 5.34 -7.25 4.47
CA LEU A 91 5.48 -6.08 5.33
C LEU A 91 4.13 -5.68 5.92
N ASP A 92 4.12 -5.38 7.22
CA ASP A 92 2.91 -4.96 7.93
C ASP A 92 2.22 -3.74 7.29
N MET A 93 3.02 -2.85 6.70
CA MET A 93 2.55 -1.63 6.06
C MET A 93 2.10 -1.82 4.60
N TYR A 94 2.28 -3.02 4.03
CA TYR A 94 1.94 -3.32 2.65
C TYR A 94 0.43 -3.20 2.40
N GLY A 95 0.06 -2.41 1.39
CA GLY A 95 -1.33 -2.21 1.00
C GLY A 95 -2.17 -1.39 1.99
N ILE A 96 -1.54 -0.76 2.98
CA ILE A 96 -2.24 0.12 3.92
C ILE A 96 -2.37 1.52 3.32
N ASP A 97 -3.61 1.98 3.13
CA ASP A 97 -3.92 3.37 2.76
C ASP A 97 -3.88 4.26 4.01
N LEU A 98 -2.88 5.14 4.08
CA LEU A 98 -2.63 6.03 5.22
C LEU A 98 -3.27 7.39 5.00
N HIS A 99 -4.18 7.76 5.90
CA HIS A 99 -4.85 9.05 5.89
C HIS A 99 -4.40 9.91 7.09
N PRO A 100 -3.80 11.09 6.85
CA PRO A 100 -3.43 12.00 7.93
C PRO A 100 -4.68 12.60 8.58
N VAL A 101 -4.71 12.62 9.91
CA VAL A 101 -5.80 13.14 10.73
C VAL A 101 -5.28 13.79 12.01
N LEU A 102 -6.09 14.61 12.65
CA LEU A 102 -5.81 15.22 13.96
C LEU A 102 -6.69 14.58 15.04
N GLY A 103 -6.12 14.25 16.19
CA GLY A 103 -6.86 13.80 17.37
C GLY A 103 -7.46 14.96 18.18
N GLU A 104 -8.05 14.66 19.34
CA GLU A 104 -8.69 15.66 20.23
C GLU A 104 -7.72 16.73 20.75
N ASP A 105 -6.44 16.39 20.94
CA ASP A 105 -5.39 17.32 21.40
C ASP A 105 -4.59 17.99 20.26
N SER A 106 -5.14 18.03 19.04
CA SER A 106 -4.42 18.49 17.82
C SER A 106 -3.13 17.70 17.53
N ILE A 107 -3.01 16.49 18.06
CA ILE A 107 -1.92 15.57 17.77
C ILE A 107 -2.17 14.92 16.42
N GLU A 108 -1.16 14.92 15.54
CA GLU A 108 -1.21 14.27 14.24
C GLU A 108 -1.13 12.73 14.37
N TYR A 109 -2.04 12.07 13.67
CA TYR A 109 -2.09 10.62 13.51
C TYR A 109 -2.24 10.26 12.04
N PHE A 110 -1.92 9.01 11.71
CA PHE A 110 -2.32 8.41 10.44
C PHE A 110 -3.29 7.26 10.71
N LEU A 111 -4.41 7.25 10.00
CA LEU A 111 -5.34 6.12 9.99
C LEU A 111 -5.03 5.24 8.79
N GLY A 112 -4.70 3.97 9.06
CA GLY A 112 -4.45 2.95 8.05
C GLY A 112 -5.66 2.03 7.89
N LEU A 113 -6.23 1.94 6.69
CA LEU A 113 -7.27 0.96 6.41
C LEU A 113 -6.63 -0.42 6.15
N THR A 114 -7.06 -1.44 6.89
CA THR A 114 -6.53 -2.80 6.78
C THR A 114 -7.66 -3.83 6.62
N PRO A 115 -7.39 -5.03 6.09
CA PRO A 115 -8.40 -6.09 6.00
C PRO A 115 -8.98 -6.46 7.37
N SER A 116 -8.19 -6.34 8.45
CA SER A 116 -8.60 -6.69 9.81
C SER A 116 -9.28 -5.55 10.58
N GLY A 117 -9.05 -4.30 10.21
CA GLY A 117 -9.53 -3.14 10.95
C GLY A 117 -9.00 -1.79 10.47
N ILE A 118 -9.04 -0.80 11.38
CA ILE A 118 -8.46 0.52 11.19
C ILE A 118 -7.25 0.65 12.13
N LEU A 119 -6.07 0.71 11.55
CA LEU A 119 -4.80 0.94 12.22
C LEU A 119 -4.65 2.42 12.57
N VAL A 120 -4.12 2.73 13.75
CA VAL A 120 -3.78 4.10 14.16
C VAL A 120 -2.28 4.17 14.37
N LEU A 121 -1.62 5.07 13.64
CA LEU A 121 -0.19 5.34 13.75
C LEU A 121 0.05 6.75 14.28
N ARG A 122 1.09 6.90 15.11
CA ARG A 122 1.65 8.18 15.54
C ARG A 122 3.16 8.12 15.32
N ASN A 123 3.76 9.11 14.69
CA ASN A 123 5.21 9.13 14.41
C ASN A 123 5.72 7.85 13.74
N LYS A 124 4.94 7.28 12.80
CA LYS A 124 5.21 5.99 12.13
C LYS A 124 5.22 4.76 13.06
N THR A 125 4.80 4.90 14.31
CA THR A 125 4.64 3.80 15.27
C THR A 125 3.17 3.46 15.46
N LYS A 126 2.85 2.18 15.55
CA LYS A 126 1.49 1.70 15.84
C LYS A 126 1.10 2.03 17.28
N VAL A 127 0.06 2.82 17.44
CA VAL A 127 -0.49 3.22 18.75
C VAL A 127 -1.86 2.61 19.03
N GLY A 128 -2.58 2.15 18.00
CA GLY A 128 -3.89 1.56 18.17
C GLY A 128 -4.32 0.72 16.97
N ASN A 129 -5.31 -0.15 17.19
CA ASN A 129 -5.95 -0.91 16.12
C ASN A 129 -7.41 -1.20 16.46
N TYR A 130 -8.33 -0.70 15.64
CA TYR A 130 -9.76 -0.95 15.77
C TYR A 130 -10.18 -2.09 14.85
N PHE A 131 -10.39 -3.27 15.41
CA PHE A 131 -10.79 -4.44 14.63
C PHE A 131 -12.25 -4.34 14.15
N TRP A 132 -12.51 -4.75 12.90
CA TRP A 132 -13.86 -4.67 12.31
C TRP A 132 -14.98 -5.31 13.15
N PRO A 133 -14.78 -6.47 13.81
CA PRO A 133 -15.81 -7.07 14.69
C PRO A 133 -16.18 -6.20 15.90
N ARG A 134 -15.25 -5.37 16.37
CA ARG A 134 -15.45 -4.45 17.50
C ARG A 134 -16.02 -3.11 17.07
N ILE A 135 -15.84 -2.72 15.80
CA ILE A 135 -16.38 -1.48 15.25
C ILE A 135 -17.88 -1.63 14.99
N THR A 136 -18.67 -0.97 15.84
CA THR A 136 -20.13 -0.91 15.74
C THR A 136 -20.61 0.07 14.67
N LYS A 137 -19.95 1.22 14.51
CA LYS A 137 -20.35 2.24 13.54
C LYS A 137 -19.15 3.10 13.14
N VAL A 138 -19.08 3.43 11.85
CA VAL A 138 -18.17 4.45 11.32
C VAL A 138 -19.02 5.51 10.63
N TYR A 139 -18.82 6.77 10.99
CA TYR A 139 -19.58 7.90 10.45
C TYR A 139 -18.71 9.16 10.42
N TYR A 140 -19.21 10.22 9.81
CA TYR A 140 -18.54 11.51 9.85
C TYR A 140 -19.54 12.63 10.18
N LYS A 141 -19.04 13.69 10.82
CA LYS A 141 -19.80 14.91 11.15
C LYS A 141 -18.93 16.12 10.86
N ARG A 142 -19.34 16.96 9.91
CA ARG A 142 -18.54 18.11 9.42
C ARG A 142 -17.14 17.62 8.98
N LYS A 143 -16.09 18.06 9.66
CA LYS A 143 -14.69 17.69 9.40
C LYS A 143 -14.18 16.52 10.25
N TYR A 144 -15.02 15.94 11.10
CA TYR A 144 -14.63 14.88 12.02
C TYR A 144 -15.08 13.50 11.53
N PHE A 145 -14.13 12.58 11.42
CA PHE A 145 -14.32 11.16 11.20
C PHE A 145 -14.46 10.46 12.56
N MET A 146 -15.50 9.67 12.74
CA MET A 146 -15.88 9.09 14.02
C MET A 146 -15.94 7.56 13.93
N ILE A 147 -15.22 6.90 14.83
CA ILE A 147 -15.22 5.44 14.98
C ILE A 147 -15.88 5.11 16.31
N ARG A 148 -17.00 4.38 16.28
CA ARG A 148 -17.63 3.84 17.49
C ARG A 148 -17.29 2.37 17.62
N ALA A 149 -16.56 1.99 18.65
CA ALA A 149 -16.09 0.63 18.86
C ALA A 149 -16.32 0.16 20.30
N LYS A 150 -16.51 -1.15 20.46
CA LYS A 150 -16.51 -1.81 21.76
C LYS A 150 -15.09 -2.15 22.18
N ASP A 151 -14.76 -1.93 23.44
CA ASP A 151 -13.49 -2.34 24.02
C ASP A 151 -13.52 -3.81 24.52
N LYS A 152 -12.59 -4.18 25.42
CA LYS A 152 -12.53 -5.52 26.01
C LYS A 152 -13.61 -5.76 27.08
N THR A 153 -14.07 -4.70 27.75
CA THR A 153 -15.11 -4.74 28.78
C THR A 153 -16.52 -4.62 28.19
N ASN A 154 -16.65 -4.61 26.85
CA ASN A 154 -17.88 -4.39 26.08
C ASN A 154 -18.47 -2.98 26.22
N GLU A 155 -17.71 -2.03 26.77
CA GLU A 155 -18.10 -0.63 26.81
C GLU A 155 -17.90 0.00 25.42
N GLN A 156 -18.82 0.88 25.06
CA GLN A 156 -18.87 1.45 23.72
C GLN A 156 -18.30 2.87 23.73
N ASN A 157 -17.11 3.01 23.17
CA ASN A 157 -16.41 4.29 23.08
C ASN A 157 -16.48 4.86 21.66
N THR A 158 -16.49 6.19 21.55
CA THR A 158 -16.46 6.91 20.28
C THR A 158 -15.15 7.69 20.17
N TYR A 159 -14.39 7.43 19.13
CA TYR A 159 -13.11 8.06 18.85
C TYR A 159 -13.25 8.99 17.65
N GLY A 160 -12.90 10.27 17.84
CA GLY A 160 -13.01 11.31 16.83
C GLY A 160 -11.66 11.73 16.27
N PHE A 161 -11.61 11.90 14.95
CA PHE A 161 -10.44 12.36 14.21
C PHE A 161 -10.83 13.50 13.28
N GLU A 162 -10.22 14.66 13.42
CA GLU A 162 -10.40 15.80 12.56
C GLU A 162 -9.60 15.67 11.24
N LEU A 163 -10.20 16.10 10.14
CA LEU A 163 -9.55 16.22 8.83
C LEU A 163 -9.55 17.69 8.36
N PRO A 164 -8.69 18.06 7.39
CA PRO A 164 -8.60 19.44 6.90
C PRO A 164 -9.90 19.99 6.31
N SER A 165 -10.80 19.11 5.81
CA SER A 165 -12.08 19.53 5.24
C SER A 165 -13.17 18.46 5.36
N LYS A 166 -14.43 18.89 5.26
CA LYS A 166 -15.59 17.99 5.13
C LYS A 166 -15.46 17.05 3.93
N ARG A 167 -14.85 17.50 2.83
CA ARG A 167 -14.63 16.69 1.62
C ARG A 167 -13.63 15.57 1.88
N ALA A 168 -12.50 15.89 2.51
CA ALA A 168 -11.50 14.90 2.91
C ALA A 168 -12.10 13.87 3.88
N CYS A 169 -12.88 14.34 4.86
CA CYS A 169 -13.54 13.48 5.84
C CYS A 169 -14.55 12.52 5.20
N LYS A 170 -15.39 13.02 4.28
CA LYS A 170 -16.32 12.18 3.50
C LYS A 170 -15.57 11.17 2.63
N HIS A 171 -14.43 11.56 2.05
CA HIS A 171 -13.61 10.65 1.24
C HIS A 171 -13.05 9.51 2.10
N LEU A 172 -12.40 9.80 3.23
CA LEU A 172 -11.91 8.80 4.17
C LEU A 172 -13.03 7.84 4.60
N TRP A 173 -14.20 8.37 4.97
CA TRP A 173 -15.34 7.55 5.33
C TRP A 173 -15.77 6.61 4.20
N LYS A 174 -15.81 7.10 2.96
CA LYS A 174 -16.12 6.29 1.78
C LYS A 174 -15.08 5.18 1.58
N CYS A 175 -13.79 5.51 1.60
CA CYS A 175 -12.70 4.54 1.51
C CYS A 175 -12.84 3.45 2.59
N CYS A 176 -13.11 3.85 3.83
CA CYS A 176 -13.30 2.92 4.95
C CYS A 176 -14.46 1.94 4.73
N VAL A 177 -15.61 2.42 4.25
CA VAL A 177 -16.79 1.58 4.00
C VAL A 177 -16.56 0.64 2.83
N GLU A 178 -16.00 1.14 1.73
CA GLU A 178 -15.70 0.35 0.53
C GLU A 178 -14.65 -0.73 0.82
N HIS A 179 -13.58 -0.36 1.53
CA HIS A 179 -12.53 -1.28 1.95
C HIS A 179 -13.07 -2.41 2.83
N ARG A 180 -13.89 -2.08 3.83
CA ARG A 180 -14.55 -3.09 4.68
C ARG A 180 -15.46 -4.01 3.87
N ALA A 181 -16.23 -3.46 2.93
CA ALA A 181 -17.13 -4.25 2.07
C ALA A 181 -16.36 -5.21 1.16
N PHE A 182 -15.27 -4.74 0.55
CA PHE A 182 -14.42 -5.55 -0.32
C PHE A 182 -13.87 -6.78 0.41
N PHE A 183 -13.20 -6.58 1.56
CA PHE A 183 -12.57 -7.68 2.28
C PHE A 183 -13.56 -8.60 3.01
N LYS A 184 -14.77 -8.10 3.34
CA LYS A 184 -15.84 -8.97 3.86
C LYS A 184 -16.35 -9.93 2.78
N LEU A 185 -16.49 -9.47 1.54
CA LEU A 185 -16.97 -10.29 0.42
C LEU A 185 -15.94 -11.34 -0.03
N THR A 186 -14.65 -11.03 0.03
CA THR A 186 -13.59 -12.00 -0.30
C THR A 186 -13.51 -13.13 0.71
N GLN A 187 -13.63 -12.84 2.02
CA GLN A 187 -13.62 -13.87 3.06
C GLN A 187 -14.79 -14.86 2.95
N ILE A 188 -15.96 -14.43 2.47
CA ILE A 188 -17.12 -15.31 2.29
C ILE A 188 -16.92 -16.29 1.12
N ARG A 189 -16.12 -15.93 0.11
CA ARG A 189 -15.90 -16.76 -1.09
C ARG A 189 -14.92 -17.92 -0.87
N GLU A 190 -14.11 -17.89 0.18
CA GLU A 190 -13.09 -18.91 0.46
C GLU A 190 -13.62 -20.13 1.23
N VAL A 191 -14.90 -20.14 1.66
CA VAL A 191 -15.50 -21.31 2.30
C VAL A 191 -15.95 -22.31 1.23
N PRO A 192 -15.27 -23.47 1.06
CA PRO A 192 -15.67 -24.46 0.07
C PRO A 192 -16.91 -25.19 0.61
N GLY A 193 -18.03 -25.15 -0.11
CA GLY A 193 -19.18 -26.03 0.15
C GLY A 193 -20.51 -25.40 0.52
N GLN A 194 -20.66 -24.07 0.54
CA GLN A 194 -21.99 -23.44 0.65
C GLN A 194 -22.39 -22.75 -0.64
N SER A 195 -22.85 -23.55 -1.60
CA SER A 195 -23.69 -23.07 -2.68
C SER A 195 -24.99 -22.48 -2.11
N GLY A 196 -25.08 -21.16 -2.17
CA GLY A 196 -26.34 -20.44 -2.35
C GLY A 196 -27.36 -20.50 -1.22
N LYS A 197 -27.19 -19.63 -0.21
CA LYS A 197 -28.32 -18.92 0.42
C LYS A 197 -27.91 -17.48 0.70
N ILE A 198 -28.31 -16.57 -0.19
CA ILE A 198 -28.20 -15.13 0.02
C ILE A 198 -29.16 -14.77 1.14
N VAL A 199 -28.67 -14.65 2.37
CA VAL A 199 -29.44 -14.00 3.44
C VAL A 199 -29.43 -12.52 3.12
N GLY A 200 -30.52 -12.04 2.53
CA GLY A 200 -30.75 -10.63 2.27
C GLY A 200 -30.75 -9.85 3.58
N LEU A 201 -29.73 -9.01 3.75
CA LEU A 201 -29.74 -7.97 4.77
C LEU A 201 -29.91 -6.63 4.06
N GLU A 202 -31.14 -6.14 4.07
CA GLU A 202 -31.52 -4.80 3.62
C GLU A 202 -30.76 -3.73 4.43
N ASN A 203 -29.63 -3.26 3.93
CA ASN A 203 -29.06 -1.98 4.38
C ASN A 203 -29.72 -0.84 3.61
N LYS A 204 -30.92 -0.45 4.03
CA LYS A 204 -31.59 0.79 3.65
C LYS A 204 -30.87 2.00 4.28
N PHE A 205 -29.77 2.45 3.68
CA PHE A 205 -29.21 3.79 3.92
C PHE A 205 -28.80 4.46 2.59
N TYR A 206 -29.84 4.97 1.93
CA TYR A 206 -29.94 6.05 0.91
C TYR A 206 -28.85 6.22 -0.17
N GLY A 207 -29.24 5.94 -1.43
CA GLY A 207 -28.59 6.55 -2.60
C GLY A 207 -28.73 5.87 -3.97
N SER A 208 -29.91 5.35 -4.33
CA SER A 208 -30.45 5.12 -5.70
C SER A 208 -29.50 4.69 -6.85
N ARG A 209 -29.80 3.50 -7.42
CA ARG A 209 -29.38 2.96 -8.74
C ARG A 209 -28.00 2.29 -8.89
N LEU A 210 -27.66 1.29 -8.09
CA LEU A 210 -26.58 0.35 -8.46
C LEU A 210 -26.88 -1.15 -8.25
N ASP A 211 -27.96 -1.51 -7.56
CA ASP A 211 -28.10 -2.88 -7.04
C ASP A 211 -28.76 -3.91 -7.97
N LYS A 212 -29.12 -3.56 -9.21
CA LYS A 212 -29.60 -4.55 -10.20
C LYS A 212 -28.52 -5.02 -11.20
N ASN A 213 -27.34 -4.41 -11.22
CA ASN A 213 -26.26 -4.76 -12.16
C ASN A 213 -25.08 -5.51 -11.51
N SER A 214 -25.02 -5.65 -10.19
CA SER A 214 -23.87 -6.27 -9.50
C SER A 214 -23.85 -7.81 -9.62
N GLN A 215 -24.98 -8.46 -9.86
CA GLN A 215 -25.02 -9.90 -10.19
C GLN A 215 -24.62 -10.18 -11.66
N SER A 216 -24.96 -9.31 -12.61
CA SER A 216 -24.55 -9.46 -14.01
C SER A 216 -23.10 -9.04 -14.28
N MET A 217 -22.53 -8.12 -13.49
CA MET A 217 -21.11 -7.74 -13.59
C MET A 217 -20.13 -8.82 -13.09
N ASN A 218 -20.56 -9.74 -12.23
CA ASN A 218 -19.68 -10.79 -11.71
C ASN A 218 -19.43 -11.93 -12.71
N MET A 219 -20.38 -12.20 -13.61
CA MET A 219 -20.17 -13.18 -14.70
C MET A 219 -19.27 -12.62 -15.80
N SER A 220 -19.32 -11.32 -16.07
CA SER A 220 -18.44 -10.66 -17.06
C SER A 220 -17.04 -10.36 -16.52
N ALA A 221 -16.84 -10.27 -15.19
CA ALA A 221 -15.52 -10.11 -14.59
C ALA A 221 -14.59 -11.32 -14.80
N ARG A 222 -15.15 -12.54 -14.95
CA ARG A 222 -14.39 -13.76 -15.28
C ARG A 222 -13.99 -13.87 -16.76
N LEU A 223 -14.57 -13.02 -17.62
CA LEU A 223 -14.31 -12.97 -19.07
C LEU A 223 -13.54 -11.72 -19.51
N ARG A 224 -13.04 -10.90 -18.58
CA ARG A 224 -12.21 -9.75 -18.95
C ARG A 224 -10.86 -10.24 -19.43
N THR A 225 -10.57 -10.02 -20.71
CA THR A 225 -9.20 -10.04 -21.23
C THR A 225 -8.37 -9.04 -20.42
N PRO A 226 -7.18 -9.45 -19.94
CA PRO A 226 -6.31 -8.53 -19.21
C PRO A 226 -5.93 -7.36 -20.12
N PRO A 227 -5.99 -6.11 -19.63
CA PRO A 227 -5.64 -4.97 -20.45
C PRO A 227 -4.17 -5.08 -20.90
N THR A 228 -3.90 -4.73 -22.15
CA THR A 228 -2.54 -4.61 -22.64
C THR A 228 -1.85 -3.45 -21.93
N PHE A 229 -0.57 -3.60 -21.61
CA PHE A 229 0.24 -2.55 -21.02
C PHE A 229 1.63 -2.54 -21.65
N VAL A 230 2.25 -1.37 -21.67
CA VAL A 230 3.63 -1.18 -22.15
C VAL A 230 4.49 -0.80 -20.96
N ARG A 231 5.72 -1.31 -20.91
CA ARG A 231 6.70 -0.91 -19.91
C ARG A 231 7.33 0.42 -20.32
N ALA A 232 7.37 1.37 -19.39
CA ALA A 232 8.07 2.63 -19.58
C ALA A 232 9.29 2.68 -18.65
N PRO A 233 10.45 3.17 -19.14
CA PRO A 233 11.64 3.27 -18.32
C PRO A 233 11.45 4.27 -17.17
N SER A 234 12.04 3.97 -16.01
CA SER A 234 12.09 4.90 -14.89
C SER A 234 12.84 6.19 -15.24
N ARG A 235 12.42 7.31 -14.63
CA ARG A 235 13.13 8.60 -14.76
C ARG A 235 14.55 8.46 -14.20
N ARG A 236 15.54 8.79 -15.03
CA ARG A 236 16.95 8.82 -14.63
C ARG A 236 17.33 10.17 -14.05
N PHE A 237 18.14 10.16 -13.00
CA PHE A 237 18.66 11.35 -12.33
C PHE A 237 20.18 11.43 -12.50
N HIS A 238 20.73 12.64 -12.34
CA HIS A 238 22.17 12.81 -12.28
C HIS A 238 22.74 12.07 -11.07
N LYS A 239 23.90 11.42 -11.25
CA LYS A 239 24.59 10.71 -10.17
C LYS A 239 24.86 11.66 -9.02
N ARG A 240 24.64 11.20 -7.78
CA ARG A 240 24.92 12.02 -6.58
C ARG A 240 26.43 12.26 -6.51
N ILE A 241 26.84 13.50 -6.73
CA ILE A 241 28.23 13.93 -6.57
C ILE A 241 28.54 13.80 -5.08
N GLY A 242 29.57 13.01 -4.74
CA GLY A 242 30.00 12.90 -3.35
C GLY A 242 30.35 14.28 -2.82
N GLN A 243 29.90 14.59 -1.61
CA GLN A 243 30.57 15.62 -0.82
C GLN A 243 32.07 15.30 -0.84
N PRO A 244 32.96 16.25 -1.16
CA PRO A 244 34.38 16.04 -0.94
C PRO A 244 34.57 15.77 0.55
N ASP A 245 35.29 14.70 0.87
CA ASP A 245 35.70 14.39 2.23
C ASP A 245 36.35 15.64 2.81
N GLY A 246 35.67 16.24 3.78
CA GLY A 246 36.13 17.44 4.45
C GLY A 246 37.31 17.10 5.36
N ALA A 247 38.46 17.63 4.97
CA ALA A 247 39.53 18.19 5.80
C ALA A 247 40.03 17.37 7.02
N ASP A 248 41.24 16.85 6.88
CA ASP A 248 42.28 17.03 7.90
C ASP A 248 43.12 18.28 7.55
#